data_AF-A0A356TPZ6-F1
#
_entry.id   AF-A0A356TPZ6-F1
#
_cell.length_a   1.000
_cell.length_b   1.000
_cell.length_c   1.000
_cell.angle_alpha   90.00
_cell.angle_beta   90.00
_cell.angle_gamma   90.00
#
_symmetry.space_group_name_H-M   'P 1'
#
loop_
_entity.id
_entity.type
_entity.pdbx_description
1 polymer ?
#
loop_
_entity_poly.entity_id
_entity_poly.type
_entity_poly.pdbx_seq_one_letter_code
_entity_poly.pdbx_strand_id
1 'polypeptide(L)' 'DGDGLNDDADGCPDEAEDADGFEDDDGCPDPDNDADGVPDESDECPLEAEDRDGFEDDDGCPDP' A
#
# COMPACT_ATOMS: atom_id res chain seq x y z
N ASP A 1 6.24 13.49 -10.74
CA ASP A 1 6.67 12.33 -11.61
C ASP A 1 5.76 11.99 -12.80
N GLY A 2 4.56 12.59 -12.94
CA GLY A 2 3.65 12.33 -14.06
C GLY A 2 2.34 11.65 -13.67
N ASP A 3 2.13 11.43 -12.38
CA ASP A 3 0.88 11.14 -11.67
C ASP A 3 -0.25 12.18 -11.90
N GLY A 4 0.09 13.43 -12.20
CA GLY A 4 -0.86 14.51 -12.45
C GLY A 4 -0.98 15.54 -11.33
N LEU A 5 -0.22 15.40 -10.25
CA LEU A 5 -0.05 16.44 -9.23
C LEU A 5 1.09 17.39 -9.62
N ASN A 6 1.12 18.55 -8.98
CA ASN A 6 2.27 19.46 -9.10
C ASN A 6 3.18 19.20 -7.90
N ASP A 7 4.50 19.30 -8.08
CA ASP A 7 5.52 19.03 -7.05
C ASP A 7 5.25 19.69 -5.67
N ASP A 8 4.61 20.86 -5.62
CA ASP A 8 4.27 21.56 -4.35
C ASP A 8 3.08 20.94 -3.57
N ALA A 9 2.30 20.09 -4.23
CA ALA A 9 1.09 19.43 -3.72
C ALA A 9 1.20 17.90 -3.75
N ASP A 10 2.34 17.39 -4.20
CA ASP A 10 2.68 15.98 -4.39
C ASP A 10 3.53 15.54 -3.18
N GLY A 11 3.07 14.51 -2.46
CA GLY A 11 3.78 13.95 -1.31
C GLY A 11 5.11 13.32 -1.69
N CYS A 12 5.22 12.82 -2.91
CA CYS A 12 6.36 12.11 -3.45
C CYS A 12 6.74 12.62 -4.85
N PRO A 13 7.28 13.86 -4.99
CA PRO A 13 7.47 14.54 -6.29
C PRO A 13 8.27 13.79 -7.39
N ASP A 14 9.06 12.81 -6.97
CA ASP A 14 9.95 12.01 -7.80
C ASP A 14 9.44 10.57 -8.03
N GLU A 15 8.32 10.16 -7.43
CA GLU A 15 7.76 8.80 -7.45
C GLU A 15 6.27 8.81 -7.77
N ALA A 16 5.87 8.22 -8.90
CA ALA A 16 4.48 8.25 -9.32
C ALA A 16 3.59 7.41 -8.41
N GLU A 17 2.52 8.04 -7.95
CA GLU A 17 1.28 7.46 -7.43
C GLU A 17 0.89 6.14 -8.12
N ASP A 18 0.44 5.15 -7.35
CA ASP A 18 0.06 3.83 -7.84
C ASP A 18 -1.44 3.53 -7.86
N ALA A 19 -2.34 4.49 -7.62
CA ALA A 19 -3.71 4.50 -8.13
C ALA A 19 -4.46 3.15 -8.09
N ASP A 20 -4.44 2.49 -6.93
CA ASP A 20 -5.06 1.19 -6.68
C ASP A 20 -6.37 1.31 -5.86
N GLY A 21 -6.73 2.53 -5.46
CA GLY A 21 -7.92 2.84 -4.68
C GLY A 21 -7.65 3.10 -3.19
N PHE A 22 -6.38 3.05 -2.77
CA PHE A 22 -5.90 3.47 -1.46
C PHE A 22 -5.08 4.75 -1.60
N GLU A 23 -5.39 5.75 -0.76
CA GLU A 23 -4.72 7.06 -0.66
C GLU A 23 -4.29 7.82 -1.96
N ASP A 24 -4.82 7.44 -3.14
CA ASP A 24 -4.60 7.98 -4.51
C ASP A 24 -4.51 9.51 -4.73
N ASP A 25 -4.89 10.32 -3.74
CA ASP A 25 -4.93 11.79 -3.82
C ASP A 25 -3.67 12.47 -3.24
N ASP A 26 -2.73 11.72 -2.64
CA ASP A 26 -1.57 12.29 -1.94
C ASP A 26 -0.28 12.36 -2.79
N GLY A 27 -0.22 11.59 -3.89
CA GLY A 27 0.88 11.60 -4.85
C GLY A 27 1.99 10.60 -4.53
N CYS A 28 1.82 9.78 -3.50
CA CYS A 28 2.79 8.78 -3.10
C CYS A 28 2.29 7.38 -3.45
N PRO A 29 3.16 6.52 -4.03
CA PRO A 29 2.79 5.12 -4.19
C PRO A 29 2.66 4.45 -2.82
N ASP A 30 1.62 3.65 -2.67
CA ASP A 30 1.33 2.84 -1.49
C ASP A 30 1.47 1.35 -1.82
N PRO A 31 2.69 0.78 -1.79
CA PRO A 31 2.93 -0.61 -2.22
C PRO A 31 2.54 -1.69 -1.18
N ASP A 32 1.99 -1.28 -0.03
CA ASP A 32 1.58 -2.10 1.12
C ASP A 32 0.55 -1.28 1.94
N ASN A 33 -0.70 -1.30 1.50
CA ASN A 33 -1.75 -0.37 1.93
C ASN A 33 -2.15 -0.52 3.41
N ASP A 34 -2.00 -1.70 4.00
CA ASP A 34 -2.29 -1.92 5.43
C ASP A 34 -1.06 -1.92 6.33
N ALA A 35 0.12 -1.79 5.72
CA ALA A 35 1.43 -1.66 6.34
C ALA A 35 1.80 -2.85 7.23
N ASP A 36 1.38 -4.05 6.84
CA ASP A 36 1.73 -5.28 7.53
C ASP A 36 3.12 -5.81 7.13
N GLY A 37 3.65 -5.38 5.99
CA GLY A 37 4.95 -5.77 5.43
C GLY A 37 4.89 -6.75 4.24
N VAL A 38 3.69 -7.15 3.80
CA VAL A 38 3.42 -7.91 2.58
C VAL A 38 2.98 -6.93 1.49
N PRO A 39 3.68 -6.86 0.34
CA PRO A 39 3.26 -5.96 -0.73
C PRO A 39 1.87 -6.32 -1.28
N ASP A 40 1.07 -5.33 -1.69
CA ASP A 40 -0.31 -5.54 -2.18
C ASP A 40 -0.39 -6.54 -3.35
N GLU A 41 0.67 -6.62 -4.17
CA GLU A 41 0.74 -7.58 -5.28
C GLU A 41 0.82 -9.05 -4.84
N SER A 42 1.19 -9.28 -3.58
CA SER A 42 1.38 -10.59 -2.94
C SER A 42 0.46 -10.83 -1.75
N ASP A 43 -0.28 -9.82 -1.31
CA ASP A 43 -1.18 -9.86 -0.17
C ASP A 43 -2.57 -10.40 -0.57
N GLU A 44 -3.07 -11.42 0.16
CA GLU A 44 -4.42 -11.94 -0.03
C GLU A 44 -5.51 -11.03 0.56
N CYS A 45 -5.14 -10.15 1.50
CA CYS A 45 -5.96 -9.18 2.20
C CYS A 45 -5.34 -7.76 2.21
N PRO A 46 -5.13 -7.08 1.05
CA PRO A 46 -4.37 -5.82 0.95
C PRO A 46 -4.89 -4.61 1.75
N LEU A 47 -5.98 -4.74 2.51
CA LEU A 47 -6.56 -3.66 3.30
C LEU A 47 -6.79 -4.09 4.76
N GLU A 48 -6.34 -5.29 5.15
CA GLU A 48 -6.55 -5.88 6.47
C GLU A 48 -5.23 -6.47 6.99
N ALA A 49 -4.49 -5.67 7.75
CA ALA A 49 -3.15 -6.05 8.22
C ALA A 49 -3.10 -7.41 8.93
N GLU A 50 -2.08 -8.19 8.57
CA GLU A 50 -1.73 -9.45 9.19
C GLU A 50 -1.44 -9.34 10.71
N ASP A 51 -1.90 -10.32 11.48
CA ASP A 51 -1.87 -10.28 12.96
C ASP A 51 -0.64 -10.97 13.59
N ARG A 52 0.10 -11.75 12.79
CA ARG A 52 1.36 -12.43 13.12
C ARG A 52 1.25 -13.32 14.35
N ASP A 53 0.20 -14.13 14.41
CA ASP A 53 -0.06 -15.03 15.54
C ASP A 53 0.76 -16.34 15.49
N GLY A 54 1.47 -16.58 14.39
CA GLY A 54 2.28 -17.77 14.12
C GLY A 54 1.55 -18.84 13.30
N PHE A 55 0.40 -18.51 12.74
CA PHE A 55 -0.36 -19.27 11.75
C PHE A 55 -0.44 -18.43 10.47
N GLU A 56 -0.20 -19.06 9.32
CA GLU A 56 -0.21 -18.49 7.95
C GLU A 56 0.35 -17.05 7.71
N ASP A 57 1.17 -16.49 8.62
CA ASP A 57 1.78 -15.13 8.64
C ASP A 57 2.45 -14.59 7.33
N ASP A 58 2.58 -15.41 6.28
CA ASP A 58 3.20 -15.05 5.01
C ASP A 58 2.15 -14.69 3.92
N ASP A 59 0.84 -14.83 4.18
CA ASP A 59 -0.24 -14.58 3.19
C ASP A 59 -0.84 -13.17 3.24
N GLY A 60 -0.52 -12.39 4.29
CA GLY A 60 -1.01 -11.02 4.49
C GLY A 60 -2.42 -10.94 5.09
N CYS A 61 -3.02 -12.06 5.50
CA CYS A 61 -4.41 -12.09 5.98
C CYS A 61 -4.51 -12.47 7.47
N PRO A 62 -5.21 -11.66 8.30
CA PRO A 62 -5.37 -11.97 9.71
C PRO A 62 -6.13 -13.27 9.94
N ASP A 63 -5.57 -14.10 10.81
CA ASP A 63 -6.05 -15.45 11.05
C ASP A 63 -6.99 -15.63 12.28
N PRO A 64 -7.80 -16.70 12.34
CA PRO A 64 -8.82 -16.90 13.40
C PRO A 64 -8.36 -17.51 14.74
#